data_AF-A0A8X8ZVA8-F1
#
_entry.id   AF-A0A8X8ZVA8-F1
#
_cell.length_a   1.000
_cell.length_b   1.000
_cell.length_c   1.000
_cell.angle_alpha   90.00
_cell.angle_beta   90.00
_cell.angle_gamma   90.00
#
_symmetry.space_group_name_H-M   'P 1'
#
loop_
_entity.id
_entity.type
_entity.pdbx_description
1 polymer ?
#
loop_
_entity_poly.entity_id
_entity_poly.type
_entity_poly.pdbx_seq_one_letter_code
_entity_poly.pdbx_strand_id
1 'polypeptide(L)'
;MVLPEDEVRRLFRAMKTVLQMLRDRGYVVTDDEIAMTMEGFTAKYGHNMKREDLMLVKAKRDSGEQIYVFFPDEAKVGAKTIRTLICRMNDDNVTRAILVSQQNLTPFAKKMIKEVAKKFQVEVFQEAELLVNIHHHELVPPHQVLTAEEKTTLLARYTVKETQVCIC
;
A
#
# COMPACT_ATOMS: atom_id res chain seq x y z
N MET A 1 -17.17 18.45 -2.30
CA MET A 1 -18.38 17.60 -2.33
C MET A 1 -18.29 16.68 -1.14
N VAL A 2 -19.37 16.50 -0.39
CA VAL A 2 -19.44 15.53 0.72
C VAL A 2 -19.36 14.14 0.10
N LEU A 3 -18.46 13.27 0.59
CA LEU A 3 -18.42 11.87 0.15
C LEU A 3 -19.63 11.11 0.70
N PRO A 4 -20.30 10.26 -0.09
CA PRO A 4 -21.41 9.45 0.40
C PRO A 4 -20.95 8.48 1.50
N GLU A 5 -21.82 8.19 2.47
CA GLU A 5 -21.48 7.37 3.64
C GLU A 5 -20.91 5.98 3.27
N ASP A 6 -21.43 5.36 2.22
CA ASP A 6 -20.94 4.07 1.72
C ASP A 6 -19.51 4.14 1.16
N GLU A 7 -19.13 5.28 0.61
CA GLU A 7 -17.75 5.52 0.15
C GLU A 7 -16.81 5.74 1.34
N VAL A 8 -17.26 6.50 2.36
CA VAL A 8 -16.52 6.67 3.62
C VAL A 8 -16.27 5.31 4.29
N ARG A 9 -17.27 4.43 4.33
CA ARG A 9 -17.14 3.06 4.87
C ARG A 9 -16.12 2.22 4.10
N ARG A 10 -16.12 2.31 2.77
CA ARG A 10 -15.15 1.59 1.92
C ARG A 10 -13.72 2.10 2.13
N LEU A 11 -13.54 3.42 2.15
CA LEU A 11 -12.25 4.05 2.41
C LEU A 11 -11.72 3.70 3.80
N PHE A 12 -12.57 3.70 4.82
CA PHE A 12 -12.20 3.27 6.17
C PHE A 12 -11.68 1.83 6.19
N ARG A 13 -12.38 0.89 5.54
CA ARG A 13 -11.93 -0.50 5.43
C ARG A 13 -10.61 -0.63 4.67
N ALA A 14 -10.50 0.02 3.52
CA ALA A 14 -9.28 0.01 2.73
C ALA A 14 -8.09 0.59 3.52
N MET A 15 -8.29 1.70 4.23
CA MET A 15 -7.26 2.31 5.07
C MET A 15 -6.83 1.38 6.21
N LYS A 16 -7.78 0.72 6.87
CA LYS A 16 -7.48 -0.26 7.92
C LYS A 16 -6.65 -1.43 7.39
N THR A 17 -7.00 -1.97 6.22
CA THR A 17 -6.22 -3.03 5.56
C THR A 17 -4.82 -2.55 5.21
N VAL A 18 -4.68 -1.34 4.66
CA VAL A 18 -3.35 -0.77 4.34
C VAL A 18 -2.50 -0.58 5.59
N LEU A 19 -3.08 -0.09 6.69
CA LEU A 19 -2.35 0.05 7.97
C LEU A 19 -1.89 -1.29 8.52
N GLN A 20 -2.71 -2.34 8.42
CA GLN A 20 -2.33 -3.71 8.77
C GLN A 20 -1.18 -4.21 7.88
N MET A 21 -1.29 -4.05 6.57
CA MET A 21 -0.22 -4.41 5.61
C MET A 21 1.08 -3.67 5.91
N LEU A 22 1.02 -2.39 6.26
CA LEU A 22 2.20 -1.61 6.63
C LEU A 22 2.83 -2.13 7.92
N ARG A 23 2.03 -2.49 8.93
CA ARG A 23 2.54 -3.11 10.16
C ARG A 23 3.26 -4.43 9.87
N ASP A 24 2.64 -5.30 9.06
CA ASP A 24 3.19 -6.62 8.72
C ASP A 24 4.49 -6.51 7.90
N ARG A 25 4.64 -5.43 7.12
CA ARG A 25 5.87 -5.07 6.40
C ARG A 25 6.95 -4.38 7.26
N GLY A 26 6.71 -4.19 8.56
CA GLY A 26 7.66 -3.59 9.50
C GLY A 26 7.67 -2.06 9.51
N TYR A 27 6.61 -1.39 9.05
CA TYR A 27 6.44 0.04 9.21
C TYR A 27 5.91 0.40 10.61
N VAL A 28 6.20 1.62 11.06
CA VAL A 28 5.75 2.13 12.35
C VAL A 28 4.27 2.52 12.25
N VAL A 29 3.40 1.62 12.72
CA VAL A 29 1.96 1.84 12.85
C VAL A 29 1.58 1.62 14.31
N THR A 30 0.79 2.52 14.87
CA THR A 30 0.34 2.42 16.27
C THR A 30 -0.90 1.53 16.38
N ASP A 31 -1.08 0.88 17.53
CA ASP A 31 -2.26 0.03 17.75
C ASP A 31 -3.56 0.85 17.74
N ASP A 32 -3.51 2.10 18.21
CA ASP A 32 -4.65 3.03 18.17
C ASP A 32 -5.11 3.33 16.73
N GLU A 33 -4.17 3.41 15.78
CA GLU A 33 -4.50 3.62 14.36
C GLU A 33 -5.22 2.42 13.74
N ILE A 34 -4.89 1.20 14.20
CA ILE A 34 -5.51 -0.05 13.71
C ILE A 34 -6.85 -0.30 14.42
N ALA A 35 -6.93 0.03 15.71
CA ALA A 35 -8.12 -0.10 16.54
C ALA A 35 -9.14 1.03 16.31
N MET A 36 -8.80 2.05 15.52
CA MET A 36 -9.67 3.17 15.18
C MET A 36 -11.04 2.68 14.70
N THR A 37 -12.09 3.21 15.31
CA THR A 37 -13.49 2.92 14.95
C THR A 37 -13.94 3.80 13.78
N MET A 38 -15.03 3.41 13.13
CA MET A 38 -15.63 4.22 12.06
C MET A 38 -16.02 5.62 12.57
N GLU A 39 -16.55 5.71 13.78
CA GLU A 39 -16.90 6.98 14.42
C GLU A 39 -15.66 7.85 14.65
N GLY A 40 -14.56 7.26 15.14
CA GLY A 40 -13.28 7.95 15.31
C GLY A 40 -12.70 8.43 13.98
N PHE A 41 -12.87 7.65 12.91
CA PHE A 41 -12.47 8.03 11.56
C PHE A 41 -13.28 9.23 11.05
N THR A 42 -14.61 9.21 11.17
CA THR A 42 -15.47 10.35 10.77
C THR A 42 -15.22 11.58 11.63
N ALA A 43 -14.92 11.42 12.92
CA ALA A 43 -14.55 12.53 13.80
C ALA A 43 -13.19 13.15 13.42
N LYS A 44 -12.22 12.33 13.03
CA LYS A 44 -10.86 12.78 12.67
C LYS A 44 -10.82 13.53 11.34
N TYR A 45 -11.52 13.03 10.32
CA TYR A 45 -11.49 13.60 8.97
C TYR A 45 -12.69 14.52 8.67
N GLY A 46 -13.70 14.54 9.54
CA GLY A 46 -14.90 15.36 9.41
C GLY A 46 -15.88 14.87 8.33
N HIS A 47 -17.04 15.53 8.25
CA HIS A 47 -18.06 15.21 7.23
C HIS A 47 -17.68 15.65 5.81
N ASN A 48 -16.76 16.60 5.64
CA ASN A 48 -16.27 17.07 4.34
C ASN A 48 -14.94 16.44 3.94
N MET A 49 -14.73 15.17 4.28
CA MET A 49 -13.49 14.46 3.98
C MET A 49 -13.18 14.46 2.48
N LYS A 50 -11.96 14.87 2.10
CA LYS A 50 -11.43 14.65 0.76
C LYS A 50 -10.51 13.45 0.76
N ARG A 51 -10.42 12.75 -0.37
CA ARG A 51 -9.51 11.61 -0.54
C ARG A 51 -8.03 12.02 -0.40
N GLU A 52 -7.70 13.26 -0.76
CA GLU A 52 -6.36 13.82 -0.57
C GLU A 52 -5.94 13.91 0.91
N ASP A 53 -6.89 14.10 1.82
CA ASP A 53 -6.63 14.19 3.27
C ASP A 53 -6.29 12.82 3.89
N LEU A 54 -6.57 11.73 3.16
CA LEU A 54 -6.22 10.36 3.55
C LEU A 54 -4.79 9.98 3.17
N MET A 55 -4.00 10.92 2.64
CA MET A 55 -2.59 10.68 2.35
C MET A 55 -1.84 10.41 3.66
N LEU A 56 -1.14 9.28 3.71
CA LEU A 56 -0.37 8.86 4.88
C LEU A 56 1.11 8.74 4.54
N VAL A 57 1.95 9.06 5.51
CA VAL A 57 3.39 8.84 5.46
C VAL A 57 3.77 8.00 6.67
N LYS A 58 4.45 6.88 6.44
CA LYS A 58 4.92 6.01 7.51
C LYS A 58 6.39 5.70 7.31
N ALA A 59 7.15 5.70 8.41
CA ALA A 59 8.56 5.34 8.39
C ALA A 59 8.73 3.85 8.73
N LYS A 60 9.71 3.21 8.11
CA LYS A 60 10.10 1.83 8.41
C LYS A 60 10.85 1.79 9.74
N ARG A 61 10.58 0.77 10.56
CA ARG A 61 11.12 0.68 11.92
C ARG A 61 12.66 0.51 11.95
N ASP A 62 13.21 -0.20 10.97
CA ASP A 62 14.64 -0.55 10.95
C ASP A 62 15.51 0.47 10.21
N SER A 63 15.10 0.91 9.01
CA SER A 63 15.91 1.77 8.13
C SER A 63 15.49 3.24 8.12
N GLY A 64 14.36 3.59 8.73
CA GLY A 64 13.78 4.93 8.66
C GLY A 64 13.23 5.31 7.28
N GLU A 65 13.28 4.40 6.30
CA GLU A 65 12.71 4.60 4.96
C GLU A 65 11.22 4.93 5.05
N GLN A 66 10.81 6.02 4.43
CA GLN A 66 9.42 6.42 4.39
C GLN A 66 8.67 5.71 3.25
N ILE A 67 7.37 5.51 3.45
CA ILE A 67 6.43 5.07 2.42
C ILE A 67 5.24 6.02 2.37
N TYR A 68 4.88 6.41 1.15
CA TYR A 68 3.68 7.18 0.89
C TYR A 68 2.50 6.27 0.60
N VAL A 69 1.34 6.56 1.19
CA VAL A 69 0.06 5.97 0.78
C VAL A 69 -0.79 7.08 0.21
N PHE A 70 -1.22 6.92 -1.04
CA PHE A 70 -1.96 7.95 -1.77
C PHE A 70 -3.32 7.43 -2.24
N PHE A 71 -4.37 8.20 -1.94
CA PHE A 71 -5.75 7.97 -2.36
C PHE A 71 -6.17 9.06 -3.36
N PRO A 72 -6.08 8.82 -4.68
CA PRO A 72 -6.55 9.76 -5.70
C PRO A 72 -8.07 9.94 -5.65
N ASP A 73 -8.50 11.17 -5.93
CA ASP A 73 -9.93 11.51 -6.09
C ASP A 73 -10.49 11.00 -7.43
N GLU A 74 -9.65 10.96 -8.46
CA GLU A 74 -10.02 10.50 -9.80
C GLU A 74 -10.31 9.00 -9.82
N ALA A 75 -11.49 8.60 -10.31
CA ALA A 75 -11.85 7.19 -10.46
C ALA A 75 -10.87 6.43 -11.38
N LYS A 76 -10.40 7.09 -12.45
CA LYS A 76 -9.34 6.60 -13.33
C LYS A 76 -8.12 7.49 -13.21
N VAL A 77 -7.06 6.96 -12.63
CA VAL A 77 -5.83 7.73 -12.42
C VAL A 77 -5.14 8.00 -13.76
N GLY A 78 -4.98 9.29 -14.06
CA GLY A 78 -4.25 9.78 -15.22
C GLY A 78 -2.74 9.89 -15.01
N ALA A 79 -2.01 10.11 -16.10
CA ALA A 79 -0.55 10.33 -16.05
C ALA A 79 -0.16 11.61 -15.29
N LYS A 80 -1.04 12.62 -15.25
CA LYS A 80 -0.83 13.87 -14.51
C LYS A 80 -0.70 13.62 -13.02
N THR A 81 -1.64 12.88 -12.44
CA THR A 81 -1.69 12.53 -11.01
C THR A 81 -0.45 11.73 -10.60
N ILE A 82 -0.05 10.75 -11.42
CA ILE A 82 1.20 9.97 -11.20
C ILE A 82 2.44 10.88 -11.25
N ARG A 83 2.50 11.82 -12.21
CA ARG A 83 3.63 12.75 -12.29
C ARG A 83 3.73 13.64 -11.05
N THR A 84 2.61 14.17 -10.57
CA THR A 84 2.56 14.95 -9.33
C THR A 84 3.02 14.13 -8.13
N LEU A 85 2.61 12.86 -8.03
CA LEU A 85 3.06 11.96 -6.98
C LEU A 85 4.58 11.74 -7.04
N ILE A 86 5.14 11.45 -8.22
CA ILE A 86 6.58 11.23 -8.39
C ILE A 86 7.38 12.50 -8.07
N CYS A 87 6.88 13.68 -8.44
CA CYS A 87 7.51 14.95 -8.06
C CYS A 87 7.58 15.09 -6.54
N ARG A 88 6.46 14.90 -5.83
CA ARG A 88 6.43 14.93 -4.35
C ARG A 88 7.38 13.90 -3.73
N MET A 89 7.37 12.67 -4.24
CA MET A 89 8.28 11.62 -3.80
C MET A 89 9.75 12.02 -3.99
N ASN A 90 10.08 12.69 -5.09
CA ASN A 90 11.44 13.15 -5.35
C ASN A 90 11.83 14.31 -4.44
N ASP A 91 10.90 15.21 -4.13
CA ASP A 91 11.13 16.37 -3.25
C ASP A 91 11.34 15.94 -1.80
N ASP A 92 10.55 14.96 -1.33
CA ASP A 92 10.65 14.41 0.03
C ASP A 92 11.67 13.27 0.14
N ASN A 93 12.37 12.95 -0.95
CA ASN A 93 13.34 11.85 -1.05
C ASN A 93 12.78 10.47 -0.62
N VAL A 94 11.51 10.22 -0.94
CA VAL A 94 10.81 8.97 -0.65
C VAL A 94 10.84 8.06 -1.87
N THR A 95 11.31 6.83 -1.69
CA THR A 95 11.48 5.87 -2.80
C THR A 95 10.28 4.96 -3.01
N ARG A 96 9.43 4.78 -2.00
CA ARG A 96 8.32 3.82 -1.99
C ARG A 96 6.97 4.51 -1.87
N ALA A 97 6.00 4.09 -2.68
CA ALA A 97 4.62 4.54 -2.55
C ALA A 97 3.62 3.41 -2.85
N ILE A 98 2.46 3.50 -2.20
CA ILE A 98 1.27 2.69 -2.45
C ILE A 98 0.19 3.63 -2.99
N LEU A 99 -0.31 3.32 -4.18
CA LEU A 99 -1.40 4.00 -4.84
C LEU A 99 -2.66 3.14 -4.75
N VAL A 100 -3.71 3.67 -4.13
CA VAL A 100 -5.00 2.97 -3.98
C VAL A 100 -6.02 3.54 -4.96
N SER A 101 -6.25 2.88 -6.09
CA SER A 101 -7.15 3.36 -7.15
C SER A 101 -8.57 2.78 -7.07
N GLN A 102 -9.59 3.57 -7.39
CA GLN A 102 -10.97 3.07 -7.52
C GLN A 102 -11.15 2.11 -8.70
N GLN A 103 -10.51 2.40 -9.84
CA GLN A 103 -10.56 1.60 -11.06
C GLN A 103 -9.15 1.38 -11.62
N ASN A 104 -9.06 0.53 -12.64
CA ASN A 104 -7.83 0.31 -13.39
C ASN A 104 -7.18 1.61 -13.88
N LEU A 105 -5.85 1.70 -13.68
CA LEU A 105 -5.03 2.78 -14.21
C LEU A 105 -5.12 2.88 -15.75
N THR A 106 -5.02 4.11 -16.26
CA THR A 106 -4.89 4.35 -17.70
C THR A 106 -3.60 3.71 -18.25
N PRO A 107 -3.55 3.27 -19.53
CA PRO A 107 -2.36 2.66 -20.12
C PRO A 107 -1.11 3.56 -20.02
N PHE A 108 -1.30 4.88 -20.17
CA PHE A 108 -0.23 5.87 -19.99
C PHE A 108 0.29 5.93 -18.56
N ALA A 109 -0.59 5.91 -17.55
CA ALA A 109 -0.18 5.85 -16.15
C ALA A 109 0.61 4.57 -15.84
N LYS A 110 0.17 3.41 -16.36
CA LYS A 110 0.90 2.14 -16.21
C LYS A 110 2.29 2.20 -16.85
N LYS A 111 2.42 2.83 -18.02
CA LYS A 111 3.71 3.01 -18.71
C LYS A 111 4.65 3.90 -17.88
N MET A 112 4.16 5.02 -17.37
CA MET A 112 4.93 5.93 -16.50
C MET A 112 5.48 5.21 -15.26
N ILE A 113 4.65 4.40 -14.58
CA ILE A 113 5.10 3.65 -13.41
C ILE A 113 6.24 2.68 -13.78
N LYS A 114 6.14 1.99 -14.93
CA LYS A 114 7.18 1.07 -15.41
C LYS A 114 8.49 1.79 -15.77
N GLU A 115 8.41 2.97 -16.36
CA GLU A 115 9.59 3.78 -16.70
C GLU A 115 10.34 4.24 -15.45
N VAL A 116 9.59 4.56 -14.39
CA VAL A 116 10.11 5.14 -13.15
C VAL A 116 10.44 4.07 -12.10
N ALA A 117 10.02 2.82 -12.33
CA ALA A 117 10.24 1.65 -11.46
C ALA A 117 11.71 1.40 -11.07
N LYS A 118 12.68 1.89 -11.86
CA LYS A 118 14.11 1.77 -11.54
C LYS A 118 14.52 2.61 -10.33
N LYS A 119 13.88 3.76 -10.11
CA LYS A 119 14.22 4.71 -9.03
C LYS A 119 13.16 4.70 -7.92
N PHE A 120 11.89 4.60 -8.28
CA PHE A 120 10.77 4.64 -7.33
C PHE A 120 9.95 3.36 -7.44
N GLN A 121 9.68 2.73 -6.31
CA GLN A 121 8.80 1.56 -6.21
C GLN A 121 7.38 2.03 -5.91
N VAL A 122 6.52 2.03 -6.93
CA VAL A 122 5.10 2.38 -6.80
C VAL A 122 4.27 1.11 -6.92
N GLU A 123 3.67 0.69 -5.82
CA GLU A 123 2.70 -0.40 -5.77
C GLU A 123 1.30 0.15 -6.02
N VAL A 124 0.48 -0.60 -6.75
CA VAL A 124 -0.88 -0.18 -7.12
C VAL A 124 -1.85 -1.23 -6.61
N PHE A 125 -2.83 -0.79 -5.84
CA PHE A 125 -3.92 -1.61 -5.33
C PHE A 125 -5.26 -1.06 -5.77
N GLN A 126 -6.22 -1.95 -6.02
CA GLN A 126 -7.60 -1.52 -6.22
C GLN A 126 -8.31 -1.41 -4.88
N GLU A 127 -9.16 -0.40 -4.71
CA GLU A 127 -9.97 -0.25 -3.49
C GLU A 127 -10.78 -1.52 -3.20
N ALA A 128 -11.31 -2.17 -4.24
CA ALA A 128 -12.06 -3.41 -4.14
C ALA A 128 -11.25 -4.57 -3.53
N GLU A 129 -9.94 -4.64 -3.79
CA GLU A 129 -9.04 -5.67 -3.26
C GLU A 129 -8.73 -5.44 -1.77
N LEU A 130 -8.74 -4.18 -1.33
CA LEU A 130 -8.40 -3.79 0.04
C LEU A 130 -9.59 -3.78 1.00
N LEU A 131 -10.80 -4.08 0.52
CA LEU A 131 -11.99 -4.13 1.38
C LEU A 131 -11.93 -5.26 2.43
N VAL A 132 -11.19 -6.32 2.14
CA VAL A 132 -11.00 -7.47 3.02
C VAL A 132 -9.53 -7.83 3.07
N ASN A 133 -8.95 -7.91 4.26
CA ASN A 133 -7.60 -8.39 4.43
C ASN A 133 -7.55 -9.92 4.27
N ILE A 134 -7.04 -10.39 3.14
CA ILE A 134 -6.93 -11.82 2.81
C ILE A 134 -5.95 -12.59 3.71
N HIS A 135 -5.07 -11.90 4.43
CA HIS A 135 -4.08 -12.53 5.33
C HIS A 135 -4.71 -13.22 6.55
N HIS A 136 -5.95 -12.85 6.88
CA HIS A 136 -6.73 -13.46 7.96
C HIS A 136 -7.72 -14.53 7.47
N HIS A 137 -7.71 -14.83 6.17
CA HIS A 137 -8.57 -15.85 5.61
C HIS A 137 -8.03 -17.24 5.95
N GLU A 138 -8.90 -18.15 6.41
CA GLU A 138 -8.53 -19.50 6.85
C GLU A 138 -7.73 -20.29 5.79
N LEU A 139 -8.08 -20.11 4.51
CA LEU A 139 -7.42 -20.78 3.38
C LEU A 139 -6.07 -20.17 2.98
N VAL A 140 -5.63 -19.07 3.60
CA VAL A 140 -4.35 -18.42 3.28
C VAL A 140 -3.37 -18.69 4.42
N PRO A 141 -2.37 -19.57 4.23
CA PRO A 141 -1.36 -19.81 5.25
C PRO A 141 -0.50 -18.55 5.47
N PRO A 142 0.16 -18.41 6.63
CA PRO A 142 1.08 -17.32 6.88
C PRO A 142 2.32 -17.43 5.98
N HIS A 143 2.64 -16.36 5.25
CA HIS A 143 3.83 -16.28 4.40
C HIS A 143 4.87 -15.38 5.09
N GLN A 144 6.13 -15.80 5.09
CA GLN A 144 7.25 -15.04 5.65
C GLN A 144 8.32 -14.85 4.57
N VAL A 145 8.80 -13.61 4.42
CA VAL A 145 9.91 -13.30 3.53
C VAL A 145 11.21 -13.83 4.14
N LEU A 146 11.90 -14.71 3.42
CA LEU A 146 13.21 -15.24 3.82
C LEU A 146 14.31 -14.23 3.52
N THR A 147 15.30 -14.18 4.42
CA THR A 147 16.55 -13.44 4.20
C THR A 147 17.43 -14.14 3.16
N ALA A 148 18.41 -13.43 2.60
CA ALA A 148 19.35 -14.00 1.63
C ALA A 148 20.19 -15.14 2.21
N GLU A 149 20.48 -15.08 3.51
CA GLU A 149 21.20 -16.14 4.23
C GLU A 149 20.32 -17.38 4.39
N GLU A 150 19.10 -17.22 4.91
CA GLU A 150 18.13 -18.32 5.05
C GLU A 150 17.81 -18.98 3.71
N LYS A 151 17.68 -18.18 2.65
CA LYS A 151 17.49 -18.68 1.29
C LYS A 151 18.65 -19.57 0.86
N THR A 152 19.89 -19.11 1.05
CA THR A 152 21.09 -19.89 0.71
C THR A 152 21.15 -21.19 1.51
N THR A 153 20.88 -21.12 2.81
CA THR A 153 20.84 -22.30 3.70
C THR A 153 19.76 -23.28 3.26
N LEU A 154 18.58 -22.81 2.84
CA LEU A 154 17.49 -23.67 2.37
C LEU A 154 17.87 -24.37 1.07
N LEU A 155 18.43 -23.65 0.10
CA LEU A 155 18.91 -24.23 -1.16
C LEU A 155 20.01 -25.27 -0.93
N ALA A 156 20.95 -24.98 -0.02
CA ALA A 156 22.01 -25.91 0.35
C ALA A 156 21.47 -27.17 1.06
N ARG A 157 20.54 -27.00 2.00
CA ARG A 157 19.94 -28.09 2.78
C ARG A 157 19.18 -29.07 1.90
N TYR A 158 18.40 -28.58 0.94
CA TYR A 158 17.62 -29.42 0.03
C TYR A 158 18.37 -29.76 -1.26
N THR A 159 19.59 -29.26 -1.44
CA THR A 159 20.41 -29.47 -2.64
C THR A 159 19.69 -29.13 -3.95
N VAL A 160 18.85 -28.09 -3.92
CA VAL A 160 18.03 -27.64 -5.05
C VAL A 160 18.53 -26.33 -5.63
N LYS A 161 18.33 -26.14 -6.93
CA LYS A 161 18.56 -24.85 -7.60
C LYS A 161 17.36 -23.93 -7.37
N GLU A 162 17.59 -22.62 -7.42
CA GLU A 162 16.53 -21.61 -7.27
C GLU A 162 15.38 -21.83 -8.26
N THR A 163 15.67 -22.26 -9.49
CA THR A 163 14.68 -22.56 -10.52
C THR A 163 13.78 -23.76 -10.22
N GLN A 164 14.14 -24.60 -9.23
CA GLN A 164 13.41 -25.81 -8.87
C GLN A 164 12.48 -25.60 -7.67
N VAL A 165 12.58 -24.45 -7.00
CA VAL A 165 11.74 -24.11 -5.85
C VAL A 165 10.51 -23.35 -6.34
N CYS A 166 9.32 -23.84 -6.02
CA CYS A 166 8.12 -23.01 -6.13
C CYS A 166 8.12 -22.00 -4.98
N ILE A 167 8.46 -20.75 -5.29
CA ILE A 167 8.29 -19.62 -4.39
C ILE A 167 6.93 -19.03 -4.74
N CYS A 168 5.92 -19.33 -3.92
CA CYS A 168 4.61 -18.67 -3.96
C CYS A 168 4.61 -17.49 -2.98
#